data_AF-A0AAW8KY19-F1
#
_entry.id   AF-A0AAW8KY19-F1
#
_cell.length_a   1.000
_cell.length_b   1.000
_cell.length_c   1.000
_cell.angle_alpha   90.00
_cell.angle_beta   90.00
_cell.angle_gamma   90.00
#
_symmetry.space_group_name_H-M   'P 1'
#
loop_
_entity.id
_entity.type
_entity.pdbx_description
1 polymer ?
#
loop_
_entity_poly.entity_id
_entity_poly.type
_entity_poly.pdbx_seq_one_letter_code
_entity_poly.pdbx_strand_id
1 'polypeptide(L)' 'FGVPLASSNLSAKLIQKTKAKALFLYAIRNEHNGFTMHIEPMDEKIYEGSADDGTFVIHQAIEQLIQHYPEHYHWSYKRF' A
#
# COMPACT_ATOMS: atom_id res chain seq x y z
N PHE A 1 -6.69 -1.71 -9.58
CA PHE A 1 -7.99 -1.96 -10.21
C PHE A 1 -8.17 -1.19 -11.52
N GLY A 2 -7.10 -0.81 -12.22
CA GLY A 2 -7.17 -0.31 -13.61
C GLY A 2 -7.84 1.04 -13.86
N VAL A 3 -8.40 1.71 -12.84
CA VAL A 3 -9.04 3.03 -13.00
C VAL A 3 -8.06 4.13 -12.58
N PRO A 4 -7.75 5.10 -13.46
CA PRO A 4 -6.93 6.24 -13.08
C PRO A 4 -7.73 7.14 -12.12
N LEU A 5 -7.11 7.46 -10.98
CA LEU A 5 -7.70 8.32 -9.97
C LEU A 5 -6.68 9.36 -9.53
N ALA A 6 -7.14 10.56 -9.17
CA ALA A 6 -6.30 11.49 -8.46
C ALA A 6 -5.79 10.81 -7.17
N SER A 7 -4.48 10.72 -7.02
CA SER A 7 -3.80 10.02 -5.93
C SER A 7 -2.75 10.91 -5.29
N SER A 8 -2.51 10.71 -3.99
CA SER A 8 -1.40 11.35 -3.30
C SER A 8 -0.07 10.74 -3.77
N ASN A 9 0.95 11.59 -3.91
CA ASN A 9 2.33 11.18 -4.18
C ASN A 9 3.28 11.47 -3.01
N LEU A 10 2.73 11.75 -1.82
CA LEU A 10 3.52 12.07 -0.63
C LEU A 10 4.47 10.93 -0.25
N SER A 11 3.97 9.70 -0.16
CA SER A 11 4.77 8.54 0.24
C SER A 11 5.95 8.32 -0.70
N ALA A 12 5.69 8.27 -2.01
CA ALA A 12 6.74 8.10 -3.01
C ALA A 12 7.78 9.24 -2.94
N LYS A 13 7.35 10.50 -2.82
CA LYS A 13 8.27 11.65 -2.67
C LYS A 13 9.17 11.53 -1.45
N LEU A 14 8.61 11.17 -0.28
CA LEU A 14 9.39 11.02 0.94
C LEU A 14 10.44 9.90 0.78
N ILE A 15 9.99 8.73 0.31
CA ILE A 15 10.82 7.54 0.14
C ILE A 15 11.95 7.79 -0.89
N GLN A 16 11.60 8.26 -2.09
CA GLN A 16 12.54 8.46 -3.18
C GLN A 16 13.57 9.56 -2.88
N LYS A 17 13.17 10.64 -2.21
CA LYS A 17 14.05 11.76 -1.86
C LYS A 17 15.03 11.41 -0.75
N THR A 18 14.56 10.69 0.27
CA THR A 18 15.36 10.40 1.46
C THR A 18 16.10 9.06 1.39
N LYS A 19 15.71 8.18 0.46
CA LYS A 19 16.16 6.78 0.41
C LYS A 19 15.83 6.00 1.69
N ALA A 20 14.83 6.46 2.45
CA ALA A 20 14.34 5.76 3.63
C ALA A 20 13.72 4.40 3.23
N LYS A 21 13.92 3.38 4.06
CA LYS A 21 13.33 2.06 3.83
C LYS A 21 11.80 2.15 3.94
N ALA A 22 11.11 1.68 2.91
CA ALA A 22 9.66 1.58 2.89
C ALA A 22 9.19 0.19 3.33
N LEU A 23 8.23 0.16 4.26
CA LEU A 23 7.59 -1.05 4.76
C LEU A 23 6.06 -0.92 4.58
N PHE A 24 5.41 -2.01 4.18
CA PHE A 24 3.97 -2.17 4.08
C PHE A 24 3.44 -2.90 5.32
N LEU A 25 2.48 -2.29 6.01
CA LEU A 25 1.99 -2.77 7.30
C LEU A 25 0.48 -2.91 7.27
N TYR A 26 0.00 -4.01 7.85
CA TYR A 26 -1.42 -4.24 8.11
C TYR A 26 -1.57 -5.19 9.31
N ALA A 27 -2.76 -5.20 9.92
CA ALA A 27 -3.07 -6.10 11.02
C ALA A 27 -4.46 -6.69 10.84
N ILE A 28 -4.59 -7.99 11.09
CA ILE A 28 -5.84 -8.75 10.95
C ILE A 28 -6.21 -9.31 12.32
N ARG A 29 -7.49 -9.22 12.68
CA ARG A 29 -8.01 -9.78 13.93
C ARG A 29 -7.88 -11.30 13.90
N ASN A 30 -7.33 -11.89 14.96
CA ASN A 30 -7.21 -13.35 15.07
C ASN A 30 -8.43 -13.96 15.78
N GLU A 31 -8.52 -15.29 15.78
CA GLU A 31 -9.60 -16.05 16.40
C GLU A 31 -9.66 -15.88 17.93
N HIS A 32 -8.59 -15.42 18.56
CA HIS A 32 -8.44 -15.26 20.00
C HIS A 32 -8.62 -13.82 20.48
N ASN A 33 -9.34 -12.98 19.72
CA ASN A 33 -9.59 -11.57 20.04
C ASN A 33 -8.34 -10.67 20.09
N GLY A 34 -7.19 -11.13 19.61
CA GLY A 34 -5.99 -10.34 19.37
C GLY A 34 -5.86 -9.90 17.91
N PHE A 35 -4.68 -9.41 17.54
CA PHE A 35 -4.34 -9.01 16.17
C PHE A 35 -3.01 -9.64 15.76
N THR A 36 -2.96 -10.14 14.54
CA THR A 36 -1.71 -10.52 13.88
C THR A 36 -1.25 -9.34 13.03
N MET A 37 -0.05 -8.83 13.30
CA MET A 37 0.55 -7.72 12.56
C MET A 37 1.52 -8.26 11.51
N HIS A 38 1.39 -7.76 10.29
CA HIS A 38 2.24 -8.08 9.16
C HIS A 38 3.09 -6.85 8.81
N ILE A 39 4.38 -7.08 8.58
CA ILE A 39 5.35 -6.05 8.19
C ILE A 39 6.14 -6.62 7.02
N GLU A 40 5.95 -6.03 5.84
CA GLU A 40 6.52 -6.52 4.59
C GLU A 40 7.38 -5.42 3.97
N PRO A 41 8.52 -5.73 3.32
CA PRO A 41 9.24 -4.73 2.54
C PRO A 41 8.44 -4.33 1.31
N MET A 42 8.40 -3.02 0.99
CA MET A 42 7.92 -2.58 -0.33
C MET A 42 8.88 -3.06 -1.43
N ASP A 43 8.36 -3.32 -2.64
CA ASP A 43 9.18 -3.58 -3.83
C ASP A 43 10.17 -2.43 -4.05
N GLU A 44 11.44 -2.77 -4.32
CA GLU A 44 12.52 -1.80 -4.56
C GLU A 44 12.25 -0.89 -5.76
N LYS A 45 11.34 -1.28 -6.68
CA LYS A 45 10.84 -0.39 -7.75
C LYS A 45 10.23 0.91 -7.23
N ILE A 46 9.83 0.98 -5.96
CA ILE A 46 9.33 2.21 -5.34
C ILE A 46 10.35 3.37 -5.36
N TYR A 47 11.66 3.07 -5.46
CA TYR A 47 12.73 4.07 -5.53
C TYR A 47 13.03 4.58 -6.95
N GLU A 48 12.45 3.95 -7.96
CA GLU A 48 12.73 4.19 -9.38
C GLU A 48 11.69 5.15 -9.99
N GLY A 49 12.07 5.82 -11.08
CA GLY A 49 11.16 6.66 -11.87
C GLY A 49 10.69 7.93 -11.16
N SER A 50 9.48 8.36 -11.51
CA SER A 50 8.79 9.51 -10.93
C SER A 50 8.09 9.16 -9.61
N ALA A 51 7.59 10.18 -8.92
CA ALA A 51 6.77 9.94 -7.73
C ALA A 51 5.46 9.20 -8.05
N ASP A 52 4.94 9.33 -9.27
CA ASP A 52 3.71 8.65 -9.69
C ASP A 52 3.99 7.16 -9.98
N ASP A 53 5.18 6.82 -10.48
CA ASP A 53 5.63 5.42 -10.62
C ASP A 53 5.75 4.76 -9.24
N GLY A 54 6.34 5.45 -8.26
CA GLY A 54 6.39 4.97 -6.87
C GLY A 54 5.01 4.82 -6.24
N THR A 55 4.09 5.75 -6.51
CA THR A 55 2.69 5.64 -6.09
C THR A 55 1.99 4.44 -6.73
N PHE A 56 2.31 4.12 -7.99
CA PHE A 56 1.78 2.93 -8.66
C PHE A 56 2.25 1.64 -7.98
N VAL A 57 3.52 1.56 -7.55
CA VAL A 57 4.03 0.42 -6.76
C VAL A 57 3.25 0.26 -5.44
N ILE A 58 2.91 1.37 -4.77
CA ILE A 58 2.07 1.34 -3.57
C ILE A 58 0.65 0.85 -3.89
N HIS A 59 0.06 1.29 -5.00
CA HIS A 59 -1.25 0.80 -5.43
C HIS A 59 -1.22 -0.71 -5.67
N GLN A 60 -0.17 -1.26 -6.28
CA GLN A 60 -0.03 -2.70 -6.50
C GLN A 60 0.00 -3.49 -5.20
N ALA A 61 0.74 -3.02 -4.18
CA ALA A 61 0.76 -3.66 -2.86
C ALA A 61 -0.64 -3.65 -2.20
N ILE A 62 -1.35 -2.53 -2.30
CA ILE A 62 -2.73 -2.41 -1.79
C ILE A 62 -3.67 -3.36 -2.55
N GLU A 63 -3.58 -3.42 -3.88
CA GLU A 63 -4.41 -4.30 -4.71
C GLU A 63 -4.19 -5.77 -4.40
N GLN A 64 -2.92 -6.19 -4.21
CA GLN A 64 -2.59 -7.56 -3.81
C GLN A 64 -3.16 -7.89 -2.43
N LEU A 65 -3.03 -6.98 -1.45
CA LEU A 65 -3.60 -7.18 -0.12
C LEU A 65 -5.13 -7.33 -0.18
N ILE A 66 -5.79 -6.47 -0.96
CA ILE A 66 -7.24 -6.52 -1.14
C ILE A 66 -7.67 -7.82 -1.85
N GLN A 67 -6.92 -8.29 -2.84
CA GLN A 67 -7.22 -9.56 -3.51
C GLN A 67 -7.10 -10.75 -2.56
N HIS A 68 -6.18 -10.68 -1.60
CA HIS A 68 -5.98 -11.75 -0.62
C HIS A 68 -6.99 -11.70 0.52
N TYR A 69 -7.37 -10.50 0.96
CA TYR A 69 -8.26 -10.25 2.10
C TYR A 69 -9.34 -9.20 1.78
N PRO A 70 -10.22 -9.45 0.79
CA PRO A 70 -11.20 -8.46 0.35
C PRO A 70 -12.14 -8.05 1.48
N GLU A 71 -12.56 -8.98 2.35
CA GLU A 71 -13.45 -8.74 3.48
C GLU A 71 -12.86 -7.81 4.56
N HIS A 72 -11.54 -7.63 4.57
CA HIS A 72 -10.85 -6.80 5.55
C HIS A 72 -10.59 -5.37 5.08
N TYR A 73 -10.82 -5.06 3.80
CA TYR A 73 -10.68 -3.70 3.29
C TYR A 73 -11.89 -2.83 3.66
N HIS A 74 -11.65 -1.55 3.94
CA HIS A 74 -12.69 -0.60 4.32
C HIS A 74 -13.45 -0.05 3.09
N TRP A 75 -14.36 -0.85 2.53
CA TRP A 75 -15.09 -0.55 1.29
C TRP A 75 -16.10 0.60 1.35
N SER A 76 -16.44 1.11 2.53
CA SER A 76 -17.42 2.20 2.67
C SER A 76 -16.92 3.52 2.09
N TYR A 77 -15.61 3.67 1.88
CA TYR A 77 -15.02 4.87 1.30
C TYR A 77 -15.25 4.95 -0.22
N LYS A 78 -15.80 6.08 -0.68
CA LYS A 78 -16.06 6.38 -2.10
C LYS A 78 -14.76 6.78 -2.81
N ARG A 79 -13.86 5.82 -3.00
CA ARG A 79 -12.54 6.05 -3.62
C ARG A 79 -12.62 6.34 -5.12
N PHE A 80 -13.56 5.68 -5.80
CA PHE A 80 -13.88 5.84 -7.21
C PHE A 80 -14.91 6.94 -7.42
#